data_AF-A0A9X2VI05-F1
#
_entry.id   AF-A0A9X2VI05-F1
#
_cell.length_a   1.000
_cell.length_b   1.000
_cell.length_c   1.000
_cell.angle_alpha   90.00
_cell.angle_beta   90.00
_cell.angle_gamma   90.00
#
_symmetry.space_group_name_H-M   'P 1'
#
loop_
_entity.id
_entity.type
_entity.pdbx_description
1 polymer ?
#
loop_
_entity_poly.entity_id
_entity_poly.type
_entity_poly.pdbx_seq_one_letter_code
_entity_poly.pdbx_strand_id
1 'polypeptide(L)'
;MGGPGEPARRSRIDGGLPGGLFHVALRAAIRERGLTLERLRFHLARRGVSVGLSSLSNWQNGHSRPETPASLNAVRELERVLGVRPESLVRLVATGGRGQAARTSAPRCADIAPVSDLLDGLLSAHNQDVEVISVQHKITVDAERCGTTLWSQLLVRAVHDGVDRYVVRYYGNPSCVPGLVVARGLANCRPGRFVPHPSAPGLVYELVFDHVLRAGETWVFESELVDPTAGVTTEFAYGFRNPTQQFLLQARFDPRAVPVRCHAFAQRDLEDGRHPTGALRLSEHHTVHLLASAVDSGVLGIGWRWT
;
A
#
# COMPACT_ATOMS: atom_id res chain seq x y z
N MET A 1 -10.33 -57.13 -19.12
CA MET A 1 -9.76 -56.85 -17.79
C MET A 1 -8.74 -55.74 -17.94
N GLY A 2 -9.17 -54.49 -17.78
CA GLY A 2 -8.31 -53.30 -17.88
C GLY A 2 -7.87 -52.85 -16.50
N GLY A 3 -6.56 -52.67 -16.31
CA GLY A 3 -5.96 -52.21 -15.06
C GLY A 3 -6.31 -50.76 -14.73
N PRO A 4 -6.27 -50.38 -13.44
CA PRO A 4 -6.75 -49.08 -12.98
C PRO A 4 -5.75 -47.98 -13.37
N GLY A 5 -6.27 -46.96 -14.05
CA GLY A 5 -5.53 -45.77 -14.44
C GLY A 5 -5.05 -44.98 -13.24
N GLU A 6 -3.74 -44.76 -13.20
CA GLU A 6 -3.03 -43.83 -12.34
C GLU A 6 -3.61 -42.40 -12.51
N PRO A 7 -4.07 -41.73 -11.45
CA PRO A 7 -4.55 -40.36 -11.60
C PRO A 7 -3.37 -39.43 -11.89
N ALA A 8 -3.44 -38.79 -13.05
CA ALA A 8 -2.53 -37.73 -13.49
C ALA A 8 -2.25 -36.75 -12.35
N ARG A 9 -0.97 -36.72 -11.96
CA ARG A 9 -0.39 -35.81 -10.99
C ARG A 9 -0.63 -34.38 -11.48
N ARG A 10 -1.71 -33.75 -11.00
CA ARG A 10 -1.95 -32.30 -11.18
C ARG A 10 -0.72 -31.59 -10.68
N SER A 11 0.05 -31.02 -11.60
CA SER A 11 1.11 -30.07 -11.32
C SER A 11 0.51 -28.88 -10.58
N ARG A 12 0.54 -28.93 -9.24
CA ARG A 12 0.38 -27.75 -8.40
C ARG A 12 1.46 -26.78 -8.84
N ILE A 13 1.02 -25.65 -9.40
CA ILE A 13 1.87 -24.48 -9.48
C ILE A 13 1.92 -23.93 -8.05
N ASP A 14 2.75 -24.54 -7.21
CA ASP A 14 3.15 -23.96 -5.92
C ASP A 14 4.02 -22.74 -6.23
N GLY A 15 3.53 -21.55 -5.86
CA GLY A 15 4.26 -20.30 -6.10
C GLY A 15 3.53 -19.04 -5.61
N GLY A 16 2.92 -19.07 -4.42
CA GLY A 16 2.45 -17.86 -3.75
C GLY A 16 3.61 -16.88 -3.48
N LEU A 17 3.47 -15.65 -3.97
CA LEU A 17 4.50 -14.61 -4.11
C LEU A 17 5.18 -14.20 -2.78
N PRO A 18 6.53 -14.11 -2.71
CA PRO A 18 7.19 -13.36 -1.64
C PRO A 18 7.14 -11.82 -1.80
N GLY A 19 6.01 -11.21 -2.18
CA GLY A 19 5.89 -9.76 -2.42
C GLY A 19 5.78 -8.94 -1.12
N GLY A 20 6.63 -7.91 -0.98
CA GLY A 20 6.93 -7.10 0.21
C GLY A 20 6.96 -5.58 -0.01
N LEU A 21 6.80 -4.74 1.03
CA LEU A 21 7.15 -3.30 0.91
C LEU A 21 8.60 -3.08 0.43
N PHE A 22 9.51 -3.99 0.77
CA PHE A 22 10.92 -3.94 0.37
C PHE A 22 11.14 -3.91 -1.15
N HIS A 23 10.51 -4.79 -1.94
CA HIS A 23 10.77 -4.83 -3.38
C HIS A 23 10.22 -3.59 -4.09
N VAL A 24 9.08 -3.07 -3.60
CA VAL A 24 8.49 -1.81 -4.08
C VAL A 24 9.46 -0.65 -3.83
N ALA A 25 9.95 -0.55 -2.60
CA ALA A 25 10.90 0.48 -2.20
C ALA A 25 12.23 0.38 -2.99
N LEU A 26 12.77 -0.84 -3.11
CA LEU A 26 13.99 -1.11 -3.86
C LEU A 26 13.82 -0.72 -5.34
N ARG A 27 12.71 -1.08 -5.97
CA ARG A 27 12.42 -0.73 -7.37
C ARG A 27 12.35 0.77 -7.58
N ALA A 28 11.70 1.50 -6.65
CA ALA A 28 11.62 2.95 -6.70
C ALA A 28 13.01 3.60 -6.63
N ALA A 29 13.84 3.14 -5.68
CA ALA A 29 15.20 3.65 -5.47
C ALA A 29 16.12 3.37 -6.67
N ILE A 30 16.04 2.16 -7.24
CA ILE A 30 16.81 1.79 -8.44
C ILE A 30 16.44 2.68 -9.62
N ARG A 31 15.14 2.91 -9.83
CA ARG A 31 14.63 3.75 -10.93
C ARG A 31 15.08 5.20 -10.78
N GLU A 32 15.04 5.77 -9.57
CA GLU A 32 15.53 7.13 -9.32
C GLU A 32 17.04 7.24 -9.62
N ARG A 33 17.82 6.27 -9.16
CA ARG A 33 19.27 6.29 -9.37
C ARG A 33 19.66 6.04 -10.83
N GLY A 34 18.77 5.48 -11.65
CA GLY A 34 19.02 5.19 -13.06
C GLY A 34 20.05 4.06 -13.27
N LEU A 35 20.18 3.15 -12.30
CA LEU A 35 21.14 2.04 -12.37
C LEU A 35 20.49 0.76 -12.88
N THR A 36 21.16 0.09 -13.82
CA THR A 36 20.87 -1.30 -14.19
C THR A 36 21.29 -2.23 -13.04
N LEU A 37 20.69 -3.42 -12.95
CA LEU A 37 21.09 -4.43 -11.95
C LEU A 37 22.57 -4.83 -12.05
N GLU A 38 23.14 -4.85 -13.26
CA GLU A 38 24.56 -5.15 -13.46
C GLU A 38 25.48 -4.08 -12.84
N ARG A 39 25.17 -2.80 -13.07
CA ARG A 39 25.85 -1.68 -12.42
C ARG A 39 25.73 -1.73 -10.90
N LEU A 40 24.56 -2.10 -10.36
CA LEU A 40 24.40 -2.30 -8.91
C LEU A 40 25.32 -3.40 -8.39
N ARG A 41 25.32 -4.57 -9.04
CA ARG A 41 26.24 -5.67 -8.70
C ARG A 41 27.70 -5.22 -8.73
N PHE A 42 28.10 -4.46 -9.75
CA PHE A 42 29.45 -3.92 -9.86
C PHE A 42 29.80 -2.98 -8.69
N HIS A 43 28.92 -2.06 -8.32
CA HIS A 43 29.13 -1.16 -7.18
C HIS A 43 29.19 -1.91 -5.84
N LEU A 44 28.37 -2.96 -5.66
CA LEU A 44 28.40 -3.82 -4.48
C LEU A 44 29.72 -4.61 -4.39
N ALA A 45 30.18 -5.18 -5.50
CA ALA A 45 31.44 -5.92 -5.54
C ALA A 45 32.64 -5.03 -5.18
N ARG A 46 32.66 -3.78 -5.65
CA ARG A 46 33.68 -2.78 -5.25
C ARG A 46 33.67 -2.43 -3.76
N ARG A 47 32.58 -2.73 -3.06
CA ARG A 47 32.41 -2.53 -1.62
C ARG A 47 32.59 -3.83 -0.82
N GLY A 48 33.10 -4.89 -1.45
CA GLY A 48 33.36 -6.19 -0.81
C GLY A 48 32.10 -7.05 -0.62
N VAL A 49 30.98 -6.70 -1.26
CA VAL A 49 29.73 -7.45 -1.16
C VAL A 49 29.43 -8.18 -2.46
N SER A 50 29.36 -9.51 -2.41
CA SER A 50 28.99 -10.34 -3.56
C SER A 50 27.50 -10.72 -3.50
N VAL A 51 26.72 -10.26 -4.48
CA VAL A 51 25.31 -10.65 -4.70
C VAL A 51 25.12 -11.02 -6.16
N GLY A 52 24.51 -12.17 -6.42
CA GLY A 52 24.18 -12.61 -7.77
C GLY A 52 23.17 -11.70 -8.46
N LEU A 53 23.26 -11.57 -9.79
CA LEU A 53 22.29 -10.80 -10.59
C LEU A 53 20.87 -11.37 -10.46
N SER A 54 20.75 -12.69 -10.37
CA SER A 54 19.49 -13.41 -10.11
C SER A 54 18.89 -13.05 -8.75
N SER A 55 19.70 -12.94 -7.69
CA SER A 55 19.24 -12.51 -6.37
C SER A 55 18.72 -11.07 -6.39
N LEU A 56 19.44 -10.14 -7.03
CA LEU A 56 18.98 -8.75 -7.17
C LEU A 56 17.67 -8.66 -7.96
N SER A 57 17.55 -9.44 -9.04
CA SER A 57 16.32 -9.51 -9.83
C SER A 57 15.14 -10.07 -9.01
N ASN A 58 15.37 -11.16 -8.28
CA ASN A 58 14.35 -11.76 -7.42
C ASN A 58 13.92 -10.80 -6.30
N TRP A 59 14.86 -10.04 -5.72
CA TRP A 59 14.55 -9.00 -4.74
C TRP A 59 13.75 -7.85 -5.34
N GLN A 60 14.07 -7.39 -6.55
CA GLN A 60 13.35 -6.30 -7.23
C GLN A 60 11.92 -6.71 -7.67
N ASN A 61 11.72 -7.98 -7.97
CA ASN A 61 10.44 -8.54 -8.41
C ASN A 61 9.59 -9.09 -7.26
N GLY A 62 10.12 -9.12 -6.03
CA GLY A 62 9.41 -9.69 -4.89
C GLY A 62 9.28 -11.22 -4.97
N HIS A 63 10.18 -11.90 -5.70
CA HIS A 63 10.24 -13.37 -5.72
C HIS A 63 11.05 -13.94 -4.55
N SER A 64 11.89 -13.13 -3.91
CA SER A 64 12.60 -13.51 -2.69
C SER A 64 12.95 -12.27 -1.86
N ARG A 65 13.36 -12.48 -0.61
CA ARG A 65 13.79 -11.42 0.29
C ARG A 65 15.17 -11.72 0.89
N PRO A 66 15.93 -10.70 1.27
CA PRO A 66 17.16 -10.88 2.04
C PRO A 66 16.81 -11.27 3.49
N GLU A 67 17.14 -12.49 3.91
CA GLU A 67 16.79 -13.00 5.26
C GLU A 67 18.01 -13.23 6.16
N THR A 68 19.20 -13.39 5.57
CA THR A 68 20.44 -13.70 6.30
C THR A 68 21.22 -12.43 6.67
N PRO A 69 22.06 -12.45 7.73
CA PRO A 69 22.91 -11.30 8.09
C PRO A 69 23.77 -10.78 6.93
N ALA A 70 24.30 -11.69 6.10
CA ALA A 70 25.07 -11.33 4.91
C ALA A 70 24.21 -10.60 3.86
N SER A 71 22.98 -11.08 3.63
CA SER A 71 22.07 -10.42 2.70
C SER A 71 21.54 -9.08 3.21
N LEU A 72 21.34 -8.93 4.52
CA LEU A 72 21.00 -7.65 5.15
C LEU A 72 22.16 -6.65 5.06
N ASN A 73 23.41 -7.12 5.22
CA ASN A 73 24.58 -6.28 4.97
C ASN A 73 24.63 -5.81 3.51
N ALA A 74 24.26 -6.68 2.56
CA ALA A 74 24.16 -6.28 1.16
C ALA A 74 23.08 -5.21 0.92
N VAL A 75 21.95 -5.27 1.64
CA VAL A 75 20.92 -4.22 1.60
C VAL A 75 21.46 -2.89 2.12
N ARG A 76 22.26 -2.87 3.20
CA ARG A 76 22.90 -1.65 3.71
C ARG A 76 23.85 -1.02 2.68
N GLU A 77 24.63 -1.83 1.96
CA GLU A 77 25.47 -1.30 0.89
C GLU A 77 24.64 -0.82 -0.31
N LEU A 78 23.53 -1.50 -0.63
CA LEU A 78 22.58 -1.05 -1.65
C LEU A 78 22.04 0.34 -1.32
N GLU A 79 21.66 0.60 -0.07
CA GLU A 79 21.17 1.93 0.35
C GLU A 79 22.18 3.04 0.03
N ARG A 80 23.46 2.80 0.29
CA ARG A 80 24.55 3.74 -0.02
C ARG A 80 24.77 3.94 -1.51
N VAL A 81 24.67 2.88 -2.31
CA VAL A 81 24.80 2.96 -3.78
C VAL A 81 23.62 3.72 -4.40
N LEU A 82 22.42 3.47 -3.87
CA LEU A 82 21.17 4.08 -4.31
C LEU A 82 21.00 5.52 -3.78
N GLY A 83 21.73 5.90 -2.74
CA GLY A 83 21.66 7.24 -2.15
C GLY A 83 20.40 7.47 -1.31
N VAL A 84 19.74 6.39 -0.87
CA VAL A 84 18.62 6.48 0.07
C VAL A 84 19.13 6.65 1.49
N ARG A 85 18.27 7.12 2.41
CA ARG A 85 18.66 7.29 3.81
C ARG A 85 19.06 5.92 4.41
N PRO A 86 20.14 5.84 5.21
CA PRO A 86 20.51 4.61 5.89
C PRO A 86 19.33 3.99 6.66
N GLU A 87 19.26 2.66 6.64
CA GLU A 87 18.23 1.83 7.28
C GLU A 87 16.80 1.97 6.71
N SER A 88 16.61 2.67 5.58
CA SER A 88 15.30 2.82 4.92
C SER A 88 14.79 1.52 4.30
N LEU A 89 15.64 0.79 3.60
CA LEU A 89 15.31 -0.48 2.96
C LEU A 89 15.46 -1.64 3.93
N VAL A 90 16.50 -1.63 4.78
CA VAL A 90 16.74 -2.69 5.78
C VAL A 90 15.54 -2.88 6.70
N ARG A 91 14.92 -1.78 7.17
CA ARG A 91 13.73 -1.84 8.01
C ARG A 91 12.58 -2.57 7.31
N LEU A 92 12.37 -2.29 6.02
CA LEU A 92 11.28 -2.89 5.23
C LEU A 92 11.48 -4.39 4.94
N VAL A 93 12.67 -4.93 5.14
CA VAL A 93 12.95 -6.37 4.97
C VAL A 93 12.38 -7.18 6.15
N ALA A 94 12.45 -6.63 7.36
CA ALA A 94 12.14 -7.35 8.60
C ALA A 94 10.65 -7.72 8.77
N THR A 95 9.75 -7.13 7.98
CA THR A 95 8.29 -7.35 8.07
C THR A 95 7.81 -8.65 7.40
N GLY A 96 8.71 -9.39 6.74
CA GLY A 96 8.38 -10.56 5.93
C GLY A 96 8.48 -11.94 6.59
N GLY A 97 8.56 -12.03 7.92
CA GLY A 97 8.85 -13.29 8.63
C GLY A 97 7.98 -14.48 8.19
N ARG A 98 8.62 -15.50 7.59
CA ARG A 98 8.07 -16.77 7.10
C ARG A 98 7.48 -17.73 8.18
N GLY A 99 7.07 -17.24 9.35
CA GLY A 99 6.74 -18.10 10.50
C GLY A 99 5.31 -18.02 11.05
N GLN A 100 4.50 -17.05 10.65
CA GLN A 100 3.14 -16.86 11.20
C GLN A 100 2.01 -16.99 10.16
N ALA A 101 2.34 -17.39 8.94
CA ALA A 101 1.38 -17.53 7.84
C ALA A 101 0.28 -18.60 8.06
N ALA A 102 0.26 -19.30 9.20
CA ALA A 102 -0.74 -20.32 9.50
C ALA A 102 -1.50 -20.15 10.83
N ARG A 103 -1.21 -19.15 11.69
CA ARG A 103 -1.75 -19.20 13.08
C ARG A 103 -2.12 -17.89 13.79
N THR A 104 -2.05 -16.71 13.17
CA THR A 104 -2.47 -15.47 13.85
C THR A 104 -3.49 -14.69 13.03
N SER A 105 -4.69 -14.50 13.60
CA SER A 105 -5.79 -13.69 13.07
C SER A 105 -5.57 -12.18 13.21
N ALA A 106 -4.39 -11.76 13.67
CA ALA A 106 -4.08 -10.36 13.93
C ALA A 106 -3.65 -9.65 12.62
N PRO A 107 -4.11 -8.42 12.37
CA PRO A 107 -3.69 -7.63 11.22
C PRO A 107 -2.19 -7.35 11.26
N ARG A 108 -1.49 -7.50 10.12
CA ARG A 108 -0.02 -7.32 10.02
C ARG A 108 0.42 -5.85 10.01
N CYS A 109 -0.51 -4.94 9.81
CA CYS A 109 -0.37 -3.52 10.04
C CYS A 109 -1.52 -3.13 10.95
N ALA A 110 -1.27 -2.83 12.23
CA ALA A 110 -2.33 -2.46 13.16
C ALA A 110 -2.93 -1.11 12.79
N ASP A 111 -4.19 -0.89 13.17
CA ASP A 111 -4.77 0.44 13.14
C ASP A 111 -4.17 1.32 14.24
N ILE A 112 -4.10 2.61 13.99
CA ILE A 112 -3.86 3.58 15.05
C ILE A 112 -5.02 3.56 16.04
N ALA A 113 -4.73 3.82 17.32
CA ALA A 113 -5.72 3.74 18.40
C ALA A 113 -7.05 4.44 18.07
N PRO A 114 -7.09 5.68 17.53
CA PRO A 114 -8.36 6.35 17.24
C PRO A 114 -9.23 5.65 16.19
N VAL A 115 -8.64 4.89 15.27
CA VAL A 115 -9.40 4.11 14.28
C VAL A 115 -9.80 2.76 14.89
N SER A 116 -8.90 2.14 15.67
CA SER A 116 -9.20 0.89 16.38
C SER A 116 -10.42 1.04 17.29
N ASP A 117 -10.47 2.12 18.07
CA ASP A 117 -11.56 2.41 19.01
C ASP A 117 -12.93 2.53 18.31
N LEU A 118 -12.96 3.01 17.06
CA LEU A 118 -14.19 3.17 16.29
C LEU A 118 -14.71 1.86 15.69
N LEU A 119 -13.82 0.92 15.40
CA LEU A 119 -14.20 -0.37 14.81
C LEU A 119 -14.97 -1.22 15.81
N ASP A 120 -14.60 -1.18 17.09
CA ASP A 120 -15.35 -1.87 18.15
C ASP A 120 -16.81 -1.37 18.21
N GLY A 121 -17.04 -0.10 17.85
CA GLY A 121 -18.36 0.51 17.74
C GLY A 121 -19.13 0.12 16.47
N LEU A 122 -18.47 -0.34 15.41
CA LEU A 122 -19.03 -0.87 14.17
C LEU A 122 -19.13 -2.40 14.26
N LEU A 123 -20.18 -2.89 14.95
CA LEU A 123 -20.61 -4.30 15.07
C LEU A 123 -19.97 -5.23 14.03
N SER A 124 -18.95 -6.00 14.42
CA SER A 124 -18.37 -7.18 13.73
C SER A 124 -17.96 -7.07 12.25
N ALA A 125 -18.28 -5.99 11.54
CA ALA A 125 -18.01 -5.76 10.13
C ALA A 125 -16.56 -5.29 9.96
N HIS A 126 -15.64 -6.21 10.20
CA HIS A 126 -14.26 -6.03 9.79
C HIS A 126 -14.17 -6.55 8.36
N ASN A 127 -13.34 -5.95 7.51
CA ASN A 127 -13.06 -6.47 6.16
C ASN A 127 -12.31 -7.83 6.20
N GLN A 128 -12.51 -8.66 7.22
CA GLN A 128 -11.93 -10.00 7.39
C GLN A 128 -12.46 -10.96 6.33
N ASP A 129 -13.72 -10.80 5.93
CA ASP A 129 -14.36 -11.62 4.90
C ASP A 129 -14.11 -11.08 3.48
N VAL A 130 -13.21 -10.11 3.33
CA VAL A 130 -12.94 -9.42 2.07
C VAL A 130 -11.45 -9.46 1.74
N GLU A 131 -11.11 -10.08 0.63
CA GLU A 131 -9.79 -10.00 0.03
C GLU A 131 -9.73 -8.79 -0.92
N VAL A 132 -8.79 -7.87 -0.70
CA VAL A 132 -8.57 -6.72 -1.58
C VAL A 132 -7.58 -7.10 -2.67
N ILE A 133 -8.04 -7.19 -3.92
CA ILE A 133 -7.20 -7.60 -5.06
C ILE A 133 -6.48 -6.38 -5.63
N SER A 134 -7.22 -5.29 -5.91
CA SER A 134 -6.68 -4.07 -6.47
C SER A 134 -7.26 -2.82 -5.82
N VAL A 135 -6.41 -1.82 -5.65
CA VAL A 135 -6.77 -0.50 -5.14
C VAL A 135 -6.22 0.56 -6.07
N GLN A 136 -7.07 1.48 -6.49
CA GLN A 136 -6.69 2.68 -7.20
C GLN A 136 -7.17 3.90 -6.44
N HIS A 137 -6.25 4.81 -6.13
CA HIS A 137 -6.55 6.09 -5.52
C HIS A 137 -6.06 7.24 -6.37
N LYS A 138 -6.91 8.27 -6.47
CA LYS A 138 -6.56 9.54 -7.07
C LYS A 138 -6.88 10.66 -6.09
N ILE A 139 -5.85 11.36 -5.64
CA ILE A 139 -6.00 12.56 -4.83
C ILE A 139 -5.81 13.81 -5.70
N THR A 140 -6.67 14.80 -5.46
CA THR A 140 -6.54 16.14 -6.05
C THR A 140 -6.16 17.14 -4.97
N VAL A 141 -5.19 18.01 -5.28
CA VAL A 141 -4.74 19.11 -4.44
C VAL A 141 -5.04 20.43 -5.16
N ASP A 142 -5.72 21.35 -4.49
CA ASP A 142 -6.10 22.66 -5.06
C ASP A 142 -4.98 23.71 -5.01
N ALA A 143 -5.29 24.93 -5.46
CA ALA A 143 -4.35 26.05 -5.47
C ALA A 143 -3.97 26.55 -4.07
N GLU A 144 -4.83 26.30 -3.09
CA GLU A 144 -4.61 26.57 -1.67
C GLU A 144 -3.78 25.48 -1.00
N ARG A 145 -3.33 24.46 -1.76
CA ARG A 145 -2.52 23.31 -1.33
C ARG A 145 -3.30 22.35 -0.44
N CYS A 146 -4.63 22.41 -0.47
CA CYS A 146 -5.53 21.56 0.28
C CYS A 146 -5.93 20.32 -0.51
N GLY A 147 -6.08 19.19 0.18
CA GLY A 147 -6.60 17.97 -0.42
C GLY A 147 -8.11 18.11 -0.61
N THR A 148 -8.56 18.19 -1.86
CA THR A 148 -9.99 18.45 -2.16
C THR A 148 -10.80 17.18 -2.31
N THR A 149 -10.22 16.15 -2.91
CA THR A 149 -10.97 14.95 -3.27
C THR A 149 -10.07 13.73 -3.31
N LEU A 150 -10.50 12.65 -2.65
CA LEU A 150 -9.97 11.31 -2.78
C LEU A 150 -10.98 10.45 -3.55
N TRP A 151 -10.69 10.18 -4.81
CA TRP A 151 -11.40 9.16 -5.58
C TRP A 151 -10.75 7.79 -5.34
N SER A 152 -11.57 6.76 -5.18
CA SER A 152 -11.13 5.40 -4.89
C SER A 152 -11.90 4.39 -5.74
N GLN A 153 -11.20 3.47 -6.37
CA GLN A 153 -11.77 2.28 -7.00
C GLN A 153 -11.10 1.04 -6.42
N LEU A 154 -11.90 0.10 -5.95
CA LEU A 154 -11.42 -1.14 -5.37
C LEU A 154 -12.02 -2.32 -6.11
N LEU A 155 -11.18 -3.32 -6.39
CA LEU A 155 -11.59 -4.67 -6.77
C LEU A 155 -11.36 -5.57 -5.57
N VAL A 156 -12.44 -6.17 -5.08
CA VAL A 156 -12.43 -7.08 -3.94
C VAL A 156 -12.99 -8.44 -4.31
N ARG A 157 -12.70 -9.44 -3.48
CA ARG A 157 -13.29 -10.77 -3.53
C ARG A 157 -13.81 -11.16 -2.15
N ALA A 158 -15.04 -11.67 -2.12
CA ALA A 158 -15.61 -12.21 -0.89
C ALA A 158 -14.91 -13.52 -0.53
N VAL A 159 -14.44 -13.64 0.70
CA VAL A 159 -13.83 -14.87 1.26
C VAL A 159 -14.92 -15.81 1.76
N HIS A 160 -15.99 -15.25 2.32
CA HIS A 160 -17.16 -15.97 2.83
C HIS A 160 -18.45 -15.41 2.23
N ASP A 161 -19.52 -16.19 2.31
CA ASP A 161 -20.86 -15.74 1.89
C ASP A 161 -21.35 -14.62 2.80
N GLY A 162 -22.14 -13.69 2.24
CA GLY A 162 -22.82 -12.65 3.03
C GLY A 162 -22.12 -11.30 3.06
N VAL A 163 -21.04 -11.12 2.28
CA VAL A 163 -20.36 -9.82 2.17
C VAL A 163 -21.26 -8.84 1.42
N ASP A 164 -21.76 -7.82 2.11
CA ASP A 164 -22.65 -6.80 1.56
C ASP A 164 -22.07 -5.38 1.66
N ARG A 165 -20.86 -5.21 2.18
CA ARG A 165 -20.24 -3.90 2.41
C ARG A 165 -18.73 -3.97 2.50
N TYR A 166 -18.12 -2.79 2.41
CA TYR A 166 -16.71 -2.56 2.72
C TYR A 166 -16.55 -1.44 3.74
N VAL A 167 -15.75 -1.65 4.77
CA VAL A 167 -15.48 -0.64 5.80
C VAL A 167 -14.21 0.15 5.45
N VAL A 168 -14.37 1.46 5.25
CA VAL A 168 -13.30 2.39 4.94
C VAL A 168 -12.79 3.04 6.21
N ARG A 169 -11.47 3.12 6.31
CA ARG A 169 -10.74 3.80 7.39
C ARG A 169 -10.13 5.06 6.81
N TYR A 170 -10.49 6.22 7.32
CA TYR A 170 -9.92 7.49 6.91
C TYR A 170 -9.22 8.16 8.08
N TYR A 171 -8.01 8.62 7.83
CA TYR A 171 -7.27 9.46 8.75
C TYR A 171 -6.88 10.74 8.00
N GLY A 172 -7.48 11.86 8.42
CA GLY A 172 -7.23 13.17 7.85
C GLY A 172 -5.97 13.82 8.42
N ASN A 173 -5.65 14.98 7.86
CA ASN A 173 -4.60 15.84 8.38
C ASN A 173 -4.94 16.34 9.80
N PRO A 174 -3.98 16.89 10.56
CA PRO A 174 -4.25 17.41 11.91
C PRO A 174 -5.38 18.43 12.01
N SER A 175 -5.71 19.16 10.93
CA SER A 175 -6.82 20.12 10.88
C SER A 175 -8.18 19.49 10.56
N CYS A 176 -8.23 18.21 10.19
CA CYS A 176 -9.46 17.52 9.84
C CYS A 176 -10.44 17.51 11.00
N VAL A 177 -11.68 17.89 10.70
CA VAL A 177 -12.84 17.75 11.56
C VAL A 177 -13.65 16.57 11.02
N PRO A 178 -13.53 15.36 11.61
CA PRO A 178 -14.08 14.14 11.02
C PRO A 178 -15.59 14.20 10.74
N GLY A 179 -16.35 14.92 11.55
CA GLY A 179 -17.80 15.07 11.37
C GLY A 179 -18.22 15.91 10.15
N LEU A 180 -17.28 16.61 9.50
CA LEU A 180 -17.52 17.38 8.27
C LEU A 180 -17.06 16.65 7.00
N VAL A 181 -16.42 15.49 7.14
CA VAL A 181 -16.00 14.68 5.99
C VAL A 181 -17.21 14.07 5.31
N VAL A 182 -17.24 14.15 3.99
CA VAL A 182 -18.33 13.64 3.16
C VAL A 182 -17.81 12.49 2.31
N ALA A 183 -18.50 11.35 2.36
CA ALA A 183 -18.27 10.22 1.47
C ALA A 183 -19.45 10.06 0.50
N ARG A 184 -19.17 9.69 -0.75
CA ARG A 184 -20.16 9.42 -1.80
C ARG A 184 -19.84 8.10 -2.49
N GLY A 185 -20.87 7.30 -2.75
CA GLY A 185 -20.77 6.17 -3.67
C GLY A 185 -20.90 6.66 -5.10
N LEU A 186 -20.01 6.21 -5.98
CA LEU A 186 -20.02 6.57 -7.41
C LEU A 186 -20.46 5.39 -8.28
N ALA A 187 -20.02 4.18 -7.94
CA ALA A 187 -20.41 2.96 -8.63
C ALA A 187 -20.48 1.78 -7.66
N ASN A 188 -21.57 1.00 -7.75
CA ASN A 188 -21.76 -0.28 -7.07
C ASN A 188 -21.63 -0.24 -5.53
N CYS A 189 -21.79 0.94 -4.93
CA CYS A 189 -21.87 1.11 -3.49
C CYS A 189 -22.59 2.42 -3.13
N ARG A 190 -23.00 2.52 -1.86
CA ARG A 190 -23.54 3.73 -1.24
C ARG A 190 -22.98 3.89 0.17
N PRO A 191 -22.79 5.13 0.67
CA PRO A 191 -22.39 5.35 2.05
C PRO A 191 -23.42 4.76 3.02
N GLY A 192 -22.94 4.02 4.02
CA GLY A 192 -23.73 3.48 5.13
C GLY A 192 -23.45 4.24 6.41
N ARG A 193 -23.24 3.51 7.50
CA ARG A 193 -22.94 4.11 8.80
C ARG A 193 -21.62 4.90 8.75
N PHE A 194 -21.63 6.07 9.38
CA PHE A 194 -20.49 6.96 9.50
C PHE A 194 -20.16 7.17 10.98
N VAL A 195 -18.92 6.92 11.39
CA VAL A 195 -18.48 6.96 12.79
C VAL A 195 -17.22 7.83 12.89
N PRO A 196 -17.36 9.14 13.19
CA PRO A 196 -16.23 10.01 13.42
C PRO A 196 -15.62 9.78 14.81
N HIS A 197 -14.29 9.90 14.93
CA HIS A 197 -13.63 9.92 16.24
C HIS A 197 -13.98 11.23 16.97
N PRO A 198 -14.26 11.21 18.28
CA PRO A 198 -14.69 12.41 19.01
C PRO A 198 -13.61 13.49 19.14
N SER A 199 -12.33 13.12 19.09
CA SER A 199 -11.22 14.03 19.42
C SER A 199 -9.98 13.93 18.52
N ALA A 200 -9.96 13.03 17.53
CA ALA A 200 -8.81 12.78 16.68
C ALA A 200 -9.23 12.89 15.21
N PRO A 201 -8.33 13.18 14.27
CA PRO A 201 -8.68 13.39 12.86
C PRO A 201 -8.92 12.05 12.13
N GLY A 202 -9.69 11.14 12.73
CA GLY A 202 -9.97 9.81 12.20
C GLY A 202 -11.47 9.52 12.15
N LEU A 203 -11.87 8.70 11.20
CA LEU A 203 -13.23 8.18 11.09
C LEU A 203 -13.26 6.83 10.39
N VAL A 204 -14.36 6.11 10.59
CA VAL A 204 -14.67 4.88 9.89
C VAL A 204 -16.06 4.99 9.29
N TYR A 205 -16.25 4.49 8.08
CA TYR A 205 -17.56 4.45 7.45
C TYR A 205 -17.75 3.22 6.56
N GLU A 206 -19.01 2.87 6.32
CA GLU A 206 -19.40 1.77 5.46
C GLU A 206 -19.62 2.26 4.02
N LEU A 207 -19.20 1.44 3.05
CA LEU A 207 -19.67 1.46 1.68
C LEU A 207 -20.49 0.19 1.46
N VAL A 208 -21.81 0.33 1.52
CA VAL A 208 -22.75 -0.78 1.37
C VAL A 208 -22.95 -1.06 -0.11
N PHE A 209 -22.84 -2.33 -0.51
CA PHE A 209 -23.10 -2.79 -1.86
C PHE A 209 -24.60 -2.99 -2.06
N ASP A 210 -25.07 -2.83 -3.31
CA ASP A 210 -26.45 -3.16 -3.67
C ASP A 210 -26.64 -4.67 -3.95
N HIS A 211 -25.63 -5.48 -3.60
CA HIS A 211 -25.56 -6.90 -3.82
C HIS A 211 -24.83 -7.61 -2.68
N VAL A 212 -25.37 -8.73 -2.21
CA VAL A 212 -24.74 -9.59 -1.20
C VAL A 212 -23.92 -10.65 -1.94
N LEU A 213 -22.60 -10.58 -1.78
CA LEU A 213 -21.64 -11.44 -2.46
C LEU A 213 -21.56 -12.83 -1.80
N ARG A 214 -21.34 -13.84 -2.64
CA ARG A 214 -21.00 -15.20 -2.24
C ARG A 214 -19.49 -15.40 -2.22
N ALA A 215 -19.03 -16.39 -1.48
CA ALA A 215 -17.63 -16.77 -1.41
C ALA A 215 -17.05 -16.99 -2.82
N GLY A 216 -15.93 -16.31 -3.09
CA GLY A 216 -15.24 -16.34 -4.38
C GLY A 216 -15.72 -15.29 -5.39
N GLU A 217 -16.89 -14.67 -5.21
CA GLU A 217 -17.36 -13.61 -6.10
C GLU A 217 -16.51 -12.35 -5.98
N THR A 218 -16.32 -11.67 -7.11
CA THR A 218 -15.58 -10.41 -7.18
C THR A 218 -16.51 -9.23 -7.34
N TRP A 219 -16.16 -8.11 -6.72
CA TRP A 219 -16.92 -6.87 -6.81
C TRP A 219 -15.99 -5.69 -7.05
N VAL A 220 -16.41 -4.80 -7.96
CA VAL A 220 -15.72 -3.53 -8.23
C VAL A 220 -16.65 -2.41 -7.80
N PHE A 221 -16.14 -1.50 -6.98
CA PHE A 221 -16.89 -0.33 -6.54
C PHE A 221 -16.04 0.92 -6.53
N GLU A 222 -16.71 2.07 -6.62
CA GLU A 222 -16.08 3.39 -6.65
C GLU A 222 -16.70 4.33 -5.63
N SER A 223 -15.86 5.09 -4.96
CA SER A 223 -16.29 6.09 -4.00
C SER A 223 -15.43 7.36 -4.08
N GLU A 224 -16.03 8.45 -3.61
CA GLU A 224 -15.36 9.73 -3.44
C GLU A 224 -15.41 10.13 -1.96
N LEU A 225 -14.30 10.64 -1.43
CA LEU A 225 -14.24 11.27 -0.12
C LEU A 225 -13.73 12.70 -0.25
N VAL A 226 -14.42 13.62 0.42
CA VAL A 226 -14.10 15.04 0.49
C VAL A 226 -13.94 15.42 1.96
N ASP A 227 -12.79 15.97 2.31
CA ASP A 227 -12.51 16.54 3.62
C ASP A 227 -12.36 18.06 3.47
N PRO A 228 -13.43 18.85 3.73
CA PRO A 228 -13.39 20.30 3.57
C PRO A 228 -12.47 20.99 4.59
N THR A 229 -11.96 20.23 5.56
CA THR A 229 -11.11 20.71 6.66
C THR A 229 -9.69 20.14 6.60
N ALA A 230 -9.33 19.46 5.50
CA ALA A 230 -8.03 18.83 5.33
C ALA A 230 -6.86 19.81 5.48
N GLY A 231 -7.09 21.11 5.26
CA GLY A 231 -6.05 22.13 5.29
C GLY A 231 -4.92 21.82 4.32
N VAL A 232 -3.79 22.52 4.47
CA VAL A 232 -2.61 22.30 3.63
C VAL A 232 -2.10 20.88 3.82
N THR A 233 -2.03 20.13 2.72
CA THR A 233 -1.53 18.75 2.71
C THR A 233 -0.12 18.67 2.17
N THR A 234 0.69 17.75 2.70
CA THR A 234 2.06 17.47 2.24
C THR A 234 2.27 16.02 1.82
N GLU A 235 1.23 15.19 1.94
CA GLU A 235 1.31 13.77 1.60
C GLU A 235 -0.06 13.10 1.48
N PHE A 236 -0.07 11.92 0.88
CA PHE A 236 -1.16 10.97 0.99
C PHE A 236 -0.58 9.55 1.06
N ALA A 237 -1.16 8.70 1.90
CA ALA A 237 -0.73 7.33 2.09
C ALA A 237 -1.89 6.36 2.26
N TYR A 238 -1.64 5.10 1.88
CA TYR A 238 -2.58 3.99 2.04
C TYR A 238 -1.96 2.92 2.92
N GLY A 239 -2.72 2.45 3.91
CA GLY A 239 -2.35 1.38 4.82
C GLY A 239 -2.87 0.02 4.35
N PHE A 240 -1.96 -0.87 3.98
CA PHE A 240 -2.22 -2.27 3.63
C PHE A 240 -2.31 -3.12 4.89
N ARG A 241 -3.50 -3.64 5.18
CA ARG A 241 -3.76 -4.57 6.29
C ARG A 241 -3.59 -6.02 5.88
N ASN A 242 -3.94 -6.30 4.62
CA ASN A 242 -3.92 -7.61 3.99
C ASN A 242 -3.17 -7.52 2.65
N PRO A 243 -2.67 -8.65 2.13
CA PRO A 243 -2.02 -8.68 0.84
C PRO A 243 -2.90 -8.09 -0.27
N THR A 244 -2.33 -7.21 -1.07
CA THR A 244 -2.96 -6.54 -2.21
C THR A 244 -2.12 -6.76 -3.46
N GLN A 245 -2.73 -7.25 -4.53
CA GLN A 245 -1.99 -7.64 -5.73
C GLN A 245 -1.54 -6.43 -6.54
N GLN A 246 -2.38 -5.38 -6.64
CA GLN A 246 -2.07 -4.17 -7.38
C GLN A 246 -2.53 -2.93 -6.63
N PHE A 247 -1.63 -1.94 -6.55
CA PHE A 247 -1.92 -0.64 -5.94
C PHE A 247 -1.43 0.47 -6.86
N LEU A 248 -2.33 1.38 -7.22
CA LEU A 248 -2.01 2.61 -7.94
C LEU A 248 -2.44 3.81 -7.10
N LEU A 249 -1.50 4.69 -6.78
CA LEU A 249 -1.77 5.98 -6.19
C LEU A 249 -1.34 7.08 -7.15
N GLN A 250 -2.24 7.99 -7.49
CA GLN A 250 -1.96 9.19 -8.26
C GLN A 250 -2.28 10.44 -7.43
N ALA A 251 -1.37 11.40 -7.43
CA ALA A 251 -1.63 12.75 -6.93
C ALA A 251 -1.64 13.73 -8.10
N ARG A 252 -2.66 14.58 -8.17
CA ARG A 252 -2.81 15.67 -9.15
C ARG A 252 -2.81 17.01 -8.41
N PHE A 253 -2.01 17.95 -8.89
CA PHE A 253 -1.88 19.28 -8.32
C PHE A 253 -2.52 20.33 -9.23
N ASP A 254 -3.10 21.38 -8.63
CA ASP A 254 -3.51 22.58 -9.35
C ASP A 254 -2.26 23.24 -10.00
N PRO A 255 -2.34 23.70 -11.28
CA PRO A 255 -1.22 24.36 -11.95
C PRO A 255 -0.67 25.60 -11.22
N ARG A 256 -1.45 26.21 -10.32
CA ARG A 256 -1.03 27.36 -9.50
C ARG A 256 -0.31 26.95 -8.20
N ALA A 257 -0.33 25.66 -7.85
CA ALA A 257 0.28 25.11 -6.64
C ALA A 257 1.07 23.83 -6.94
N VAL A 258 2.14 23.97 -7.70
CA VAL A 258 3.00 22.84 -8.09
C VAL A 258 4.08 22.62 -7.02
N PRO A 259 4.24 21.38 -6.49
CA PRO A 259 5.26 21.11 -5.48
C PRO A 259 6.68 21.16 -6.06
N VAL A 260 7.64 21.60 -5.26
CA VAL A 260 9.07 21.65 -5.66
C VAL A 260 9.73 20.27 -5.69
N ARG A 261 9.16 19.32 -4.93
CA ARG A 261 9.67 17.95 -4.85
C ARG A 261 8.53 17.01 -4.49
N CYS A 262 8.47 15.87 -5.18
CA CYS A 262 7.64 14.73 -4.83
C CYS A 262 8.53 13.51 -4.59
N HIS A 263 8.11 12.62 -3.70
CA HIS A 263 8.79 11.36 -3.41
C HIS A 263 7.80 10.29 -2.97
N ALA A 264 8.08 9.05 -3.32
CA ALA A 264 7.44 7.89 -2.72
C ALA A 264 8.07 7.63 -1.35
N PHE A 265 7.27 7.10 -0.42
CA PHE A 265 7.77 6.59 0.85
C PHE A 265 7.04 5.30 1.24
N ALA A 266 7.65 4.55 2.14
CA ALA A 266 7.07 3.38 2.76
C ALA A 266 7.23 3.45 4.28
N GLN A 267 6.31 2.80 5.01
CA GLN A 267 6.42 2.57 6.45
C GLN A 267 6.04 1.11 6.71
N ARG A 268 6.70 0.46 7.68
CA ARG A 268 6.38 -0.92 8.05
C ARG A 268 4.96 -1.04 8.64
N ASP A 269 4.58 -0.04 9.42
CA ASP A 269 3.30 0.12 10.07
C ASP A 269 3.06 1.63 10.29
N LEU A 270 1.97 1.99 10.96
CA LEU A 270 1.62 3.40 11.18
C LEU A 270 2.48 4.10 12.24
N GLU A 271 3.23 3.36 13.07
CA GLU A 271 4.12 3.92 14.10
C GLU A 271 5.56 4.10 13.58
N ASP A 272 5.95 3.38 12.53
CA ASP A 272 7.25 3.51 11.90
C ASP A 272 7.42 4.86 11.20
N GLY A 273 8.67 5.34 11.14
CA GLY A 273 8.99 6.57 10.44
C GLY A 273 8.78 6.45 8.92
N ARG A 274 8.54 7.59 8.26
CA ARG A 274 8.46 7.64 6.79
C ARG A 274 9.84 7.43 6.17
N HIS A 275 9.98 6.39 5.36
CA HIS A 275 11.22 6.06 4.64
C HIS A 275 11.06 6.44 3.16
N PRO A 276 11.62 7.57 2.68
CA PRO A 276 11.63 7.91 1.27
C PRO A 276 12.29 6.82 0.45
N THR A 277 11.57 6.31 -0.54
CA THR A 277 12.00 5.20 -1.39
C THR A 277 12.41 5.68 -2.77
N GLY A 278 11.94 6.86 -3.19
CA GLY A 278 12.59 7.62 -4.23
C GLY A 278 11.82 8.82 -4.74
N ALA A 279 12.50 9.73 -5.43
CA ALA A 279 11.89 10.90 -6.05
C ALA A 279 10.89 10.50 -7.15
N LEU A 280 9.80 11.26 -7.23
CA LEU A 280 8.80 11.15 -8.28
C LEU A 280 8.86 12.40 -9.15
N ARG A 281 8.86 12.21 -10.46
CA ARG A 281 8.87 13.30 -11.43
C ARG A 281 7.43 13.70 -11.74
N LEU A 282 7.13 14.99 -11.60
CA LEU A 282 5.90 15.59 -12.08
C LEU A 282 5.81 15.45 -13.60
N SER A 283 4.63 15.05 -14.09
CA SER A 283 4.30 15.10 -15.51
C SER A 283 3.94 16.52 -15.95
N GLU A 284 3.82 16.73 -17.27
CA GLU A 284 3.30 17.98 -17.85
C GLU A 284 1.86 18.31 -17.41
N HIS A 285 1.14 17.31 -16.89
CA HIS A 285 -0.21 17.47 -16.37
C HIS A 285 -0.25 17.66 -14.84
N HIS A 286 0.88 18.00 -14.22
CA HIS A 286 1.02 18.20 -12.78
C HIS A 286 0.57 16.99 -11.97
N THR A 287 0.91 15.79 -12.46
CA THR A 287 0.62 14.53 -11.78
C THR A 287 1.88 13.76 -11.43
N VAL A 288 1.81 13.04 -10.32
CA VAL A 288 2.78 11.99 -9.94
C VAL A 288 2.02 10.71 -9.60
N HIS A 289 2.66 9.56 -9.78
CA HIS A 289 2.05 8.30 -9.40
C HIS A 289 3.05 7.33 -8.77
N LEU A 290 2.51 6.41 -7.99
CA LEU A 290 3.19 5.28 -7.38
C LEU A 290 2.41 4.02 -7.75
N LEU A 291 3.09 3.07 -8.41
CA LEU A 291 2.57 1.74 -8.68
C LEU A 291 3.30 0.74 -7.80
N ALA A 292 2.54 -0.12 -7.13
CA ALA A 292 3.05 -1.24 -6.38
C ALA A 292 2.28 -2.52 -6.76
N SER A 293 2.94 -3.66 -6.63
CA SER A 293 2.35 -4.97 -6.90
C SER A 293 2.81 -5.96 -5.85
N ALA A 294 1.95 -6.92 -5.52
CA ALA A 294 2.17 -7.91 -4.47
C ALA A 294 2.64 -7.27 -3.16
N VAL A 295 1.89 -6.27 -2.67
CA VAL A 295 2.13 -5.67 -1.36
C VAL A 295 1.49 -6.58 -0.32
N ASP A 296 2.22 -6.97 0.71
CA ASP A 296 1.75 -7.83 1.79
C ASP A 296 1.11 -7.04 2.93
N SER A 297 1.81 -6.06 3.51
CA SER A 297 1.28 -5.21 4.58
C SER A 297 2.15 -3.97 4.84
N GLY A 298 1.58 -2.96 5.50
CA GLY A 298 2.25 -1.74 5.94
C GLY A 298 1.71 -0.51 5.22
N VAL A 299 2.53 0.50 4.92
CA VAL A 299 2.06 1.77 4.35
C VAL A 299 2.89 2.16 3.14
N LEU A 300 2.22 2.61 2.07
CA LEU A 300 2.84 3.30 0.94
C LEU A 300 2.19 4.65 0.74
N GLY A 301 3.00 5.66 0.41
CA GLY A 301 2.49 6.99 0.15
C GLY A 301 3.35 7.79 -0.81
N ILE A 302 2.81 8.94 -1.17
CA ILE A 302 3.50 10.00 -1.89
C ILE A 302 3.55 11.21 -0.98
N GLY A 303 4.75 11.71 -0.72
CA GLY A 303 4.98 12.97 -0.02
C GLY A 303 5.50 14.05 -0.96
N TRP A 304 5.20 15.30 -0.66
CA TRP A 304 5.65 16.45 -1.44
C TRP A 304 6.05 17.63 -0.55
N ARG A 305 6.76 18.59 -1.14
CA ARG A 305 7.16 19.84 -0.49
C ARG A 305 6.68 21.03 -1.29
N TRP A 306 6.23 22.03 -0.56
CA TRP A 306 5.86 23.34 -1.09
C TRP A 306 7.03 24.31 -1.02
N THR A 307 6.95 25.40 -1.79
CA THR A 307 7.72 26.62 -1.57
C THR A 307 7.17 27.41 -0.39
#